data_AF-A0A975ADC7-F1
#
_entry.id   AF-A0A975ADC7-F1
#
_cell.length_a   1.000
_cell.length_b   1.000
_cell.length_c   1.000
_cell.angle_alpha   90.00
_cell.angle_beta   90.00
_cell.angle_gamma   90.00
#
_symmetry.space_group_name_H-M   'P 1'
#
loop_
_entity.id
_entity.type
_entity.pdbx_description
1 polymer ?
#
loop_
_entity_poly.entity_id
_entity_poly.type
_entity_poly.pdbx_seq_one_letter_code
_entity_poly.pdbx_strand_id
1 'polypeptide(L)'
;MESDEARRQLREIERGEAASWLHFAVHDRWQPLGFGIWAGAFVLSLGLLDGSSRSLATLALIAAPWGYVAWDRQRRAVYPSGPMPPELRRSTWALVALSIAVAILSSSVYFAAGAWAAALAAGIATAGAVELYGCVYAADAERVRRRLA
;
A
#
# COMPACT_ATOMS: atom_id res chain seq x y z
N MET A 1 25.82 -29.25 18.61
CA MET A 1 25.04 -30.26 17.86
C MET A 1 23.54 -30.06 18.03
N GLU A 2 22.91 -30.41 19.16
CA GLU A 2 21.44 -30.26 19.32
C GLU A 2 20.97 -28.79 19.20
N SER A 3 21.75 -27.86 19.75
CA SER A 3 21.49 -26.41 19.63
C SER A 3 21.62 -25.87 18.19
N ASP A 4 22.50 -26.44 17.38
CA ASP A 4 22.73 -25.99 16.00
C ASP A 4 21.63 -26.48 15.06
N GLU A 5 21.13 -27.70 15.30
CA GLU A 5 19.99 -28.27 14.58
C GLU A 5 18.70 -27.52 14.91
N ALA A 6 18.45 -27.21 16.19
CA ALA A 6 17.31 -26.39 16.60
C ALA A 6 17.34 -24.99 15.94
N ARG A 7 18.52 -24.35 15.86
CA ARG A 7 18.69 -23.07 15.15
C ARG A 7 18.49 -23.19 13.65
N ARG A 8 18.79 -24.34 13.06
CA ARG A 8 18.56 -24.60 11.63
C ARG A 8 17.06 -24.75 11.34
N GLN A 9 16.36 -25.54 12.16
CA GLN A 9 14.91 -25.71 12.05
C GLN A 9 14.15 -24.38 12.23
N LEU A 10 14.54 -23.55 13.20
CA LEU A 10 13.94 -22.23 13.39
C LEU A 10 14.12 -21.33 12.16
N ARG A 11 15.31 -21.34 11.52
CA ARG A 11 15.56 -20.57 10.30
C ARG A 11 14.73 -21.07 9.11
N GLU A 12 14.50 -22.37 8.99
CA GLU A 12 13.64 -22.94 7.95
C GLU A 12 12.17 -22.55 8.16
N ILE A 13 11.70 -22.53 9.41
CA ILE A 13 10.35 -22.03 9.77
C ILE A 13 10.23 -20.53 9.42
N GLU A 14 11.19 -19.71 9.85
CA GLU A 14 11.20 -18.27 9.55
C GLU A 14 11.21 -17.99 8.03
N ARG A 15 11.95 -18.78 7.25
CA ARG A 15 11.92 -18.70 5.77
C ARG A 15 10.53 -19.00 5.22
N GLY A 16 9.88 -20.05 5.73
CA GLY A 16 8.52 -20.41 5.34
C GLY A 16 7.52 -19.30 5.62
N GLU A 17 7.57 -18.72 6.82
CA GLU A 17 6.69 -17.61 7.23
C GLU A 17 6.94 -16.34 6.42
N ALA A 18 8.22 -15.99 6.20
CA ALA A 18 8.61 -14.79 5.45
C ALA A 18 8.31 -14.92 3.94
N ALA A 19 8.26 -16.13 3.37
CA ALA A 19 8.12 -16.34 1.93
C ALA A 19 6.90 -15.61 1.33
N SER A 20 5.76 -15.62 2.03
CA SER A 20 4.54 -14.95 1.59
C SER A 20 4.69 -13.42 1.49
N TRP A 21 5.47 -12.82 2.40
CA TRP A 21 5.78 -11.39 2.41
C TRP A 21 6.79 -11.02 1.32
N LEU A 22 7.79 -11.89 1.09
CA LEU A 22 8.86 -11.63 0.12
C LEU A 22 8.42 -11.78 -1.34
N HIS A 23 7.43 -12.63 -1.60
CA HIS A 23 6.87 -12.80 -2.95
C HIS A 23 5.90 -11.67 -3.32
N PHE A 24 5.29 -11.03 -2.31
CA PHE A 24 4.41 -9.89 -2.49
C PHE A 24 5.14 -8.58 -2.88
N ALA A 25 6.47 -8.52 -2.77
CA ALA A 25 7.26 -7.30 -2.90
C ALA A 25 7.21 -6.59 -4.27
N VAL A 26 6.71 -7.26 -5.32
CA VAL A 26 6.61 -6.65 -6.66
C VAL A 26 5.18 -6.18 -6.90
N HIS A 27 5.02 -4.87 -6.92
CA HIS A 27 3.79 -4.21 -7.35
C HIS A 27 3.80 -4.04 -8.88
N ASP A 28 2.63 -4.09 -9.52
CA ASP A 28 2.53 -3.89 -10.96
C ASP A 28 2.75 -2.41 -11.32
N ARG A 29 3.39 -2.14 -12.46
CA ARG A 29 3.75 -0.78 -12.91
C ARG A 29 2.55 0.18 -13.07
N TRP A 30 1.33 -0.34 -13.21
CA TRP A 30 0.13 0.48 -13.34
C TRP A 30 -0.43 0.94 -11.98
N GLN A 31 -0.08 0.28 -10.88
CA GLN A 31 -0.67 0.53 -9.56
C GLN A 31 -0.48 1.98 -9.08
N PRO A 32 0.71 2.60 -9.19
CA PRO A 32 0.88 4.01 -8.80
C PRO A 32 -0.12 4.93 -9.50
N LEU A 33 -0.26 4.77 -10.82
CA LEU A 33 -1.19 5.56 -11.61
C LEU A 33 -2.66 5.25 -11.24
N GLY A 34 -3.00 3.98 -11.08
CA GLY A 34 -4.36 3.55 -10.72
C GLY A 34 -4.81 4.10 -9.36
N PHE A 35 -3.96 4.00 -8.34
CA PHE A 35 -4.23 4.57 -7.02
C PHE A 35 -4.24 6.10 -7.03
N GLY A 36 -3.41 6.74 -7.87
CA GLY A 36 -3.47 8.19 -8.08
C GLY A 36 -4.81 8.65 -8.67
N ILE A 37 -5.29 7.98 -9.73
CA ILE A 37 -6.61 8.27 -10.31
C ILE A 37 -7.72 8.07 -9.28
N TRP A 38 -7.66 6.96 -8.53
CA TRP A 38 -8.62 6.68 -7.46
C TRP A 38 -8.65 7.77 -6.38
N ALA A 39 -7.48 8.22 -5.91
CA ALA A 39 -7.39 9.26 -4.89
C ALA A 39 -7.92 10.61 -5.39
N GLY A 40 -7.60 10.98 -6.64
CA GLY A 40 -8.14 12.20 -7.26
C GLY A 40 -9.66 12.14 -7.39
N ALA A 41 -10.22 11.01 -7.86
CA ALA A 41 -11.66 10.80 -7.96
C ALA A 41 -12.36 10.88 -6.59
N PHE A 42 -11.72 10.36 -5.53
CA PHE A 42 -12.21 10.47 -4.16
C PHE A 42 -12.28 11.91 -3.66
N VAL A 43 -11.27 12.73 -3.94
CA VAL A 43 -11.32 14.16 -3.57
C VAL A 43 -12.40 14.90 -4.36
N LEU A 44 -12.55 14.62 -5.65
CA LEU A 44 -13.61 15.22 -6.48
C LEU A 44 -15.01 14.83 -6.02
N SER A 45 -15.23 13.57 -5.62
CA SER A 45 -16.54 13.14 -5.14
C SER A 45 -16.97 13.90 -3.89
N LEU A 46 -16.03 14.20 -3.00
CA LEU A 46 -16.28 14.99 -1.80
C LEU A 46 -16.49 16.48 -2.11
N GLY A 47 -15.71 17.05 -3.02
CA GLY A 47 -15.71 18.49 -3.29
C GLY A 47 -16.76 18.98 -4.29
N LEU A 48 -17.26 18.11 -5.19
CA LEU A 48 -18.11 18.52 -6.32
C LEU A 48 -19.52 17.91 -6.33
N LEU A 49 -19.73 16.76 -5.69
CA LEU A 49 -21.03 16.11 -5.63
C LEU A 49 -21.74 16.48 -4.34
N ASP A 50 -23.07 16.40 -4.29
CA ASP A 50 -23.88 16.66 -3.09
C ASP A 50 -24.96 15.60 -2.88
N GLY A 51 -25.44 15.48 -1.63
CA GLY A 51 -26.55 14.59 -1.29
C GLY A 51 -26.29 13.12 -1.62
N SER A 52 -27.28 12.45 -2.22
CA SER A 52 -27.23 11.02 -2.52
C SER A 52 -26.17 10.66 -3.57
N SER A 53 -25.88 11.55 -4.52
CA SER A 53 -24.84 11.29 -5.53
C SER A 53 -23.45 11.24 -4.91
N ARG A 54 -23.15 12.14 -3.97
CA ARG A 54 -21.92 12.09 -3.15
C ARG A 54 -21.83 10.77 -2.39
N SER A 55 -22.89 10.39 -1.68
CA SER A 55 -22.89 9.15 -0.89
C SER A 55 -22.64 7.92 -1.75
N LEU A 56 -23.32 7.80 -2.90
CA LEU A 56 -23.14 6.65 -3.80
C LEU A 56 -21.74 6.62 -4.41
N ALA A 57 -21.23 7.76 -4.89
CA ALA A 57 -19.89 7.84 -5.46
C ALA A 57 -18.81 7.49 -4.43
N THR A 58 -18.90 8.05 -3.23
CA THR A 58 -17.97 7.78 -2.13
C THR A 58 -18.04 6.30 -1.70
N LEU A 59 -19.24 5.71 -1.61
CA LEU A 59 -19.39 4.27 -1.32
C LEU A 59 -18.73 3.41 -2.40
N ALA A 60 -18.96 3.72 -3.68
CA ALA A 60 -18.33 3.00 -4.79
C ALA A 60 -16.79 3.11 -4.73
N LEU A 61 -16.27 4.30 -4.44
CA LEU A 61 -14.83 4.52 -4.31
C LEU A 61 -14.23 3.87 -3.07
N ILE A 62 -14.96 3.75 -1.95
CA ILE A 62 -14.54 2.97 -0.78
C ILE A 62 -14.53 1.47 -1.10
N ALA A 63 -15.50 0.99 -1.88
CA ALA A 63 -15.58 -0.41 -2.29
C ALA A 63 -14.48 -0.79 -3.29
N ALA A 64 -14.00 0.14 -4.12
CA ALA A 64 -13.02 -0.13 -5.16
C ALA A 64 -11.69 -0.75 -4.64
N PRO A 65 -11.04 -0.24 -3.56
CA PRO A 65 -9.89 -0.90 -2.95
C PRO A 65 -10.17 -2.34 -2.49
N TRP A 66 -11.36 -2.61 -1.95
CA TRP A 66 -11.74 -3.98 -1.55
C TRP A 66 -11.88 -4.90 -2.75
N GLY A 67 -12.53 -4.42 -3.83
CA GLY A 67 -12.61 -5.15 -5.09
C GLY A 67 -11.24 -5.42 -5.68
N TYR A 68 -10.35 -4.43 -5.64
CA TYR A 68 -8.96 -4.58 -6.05
C TYR A 68 -8.22 -5.64 -5.22
N VAL A 69 -8.31 -5.59 -3.88
CA VAL A 69 -7.68 -6.60 -3.01
C VAL A 69 -8.24 -7.98 -3.29
N ALA A 70 -9.55 -8.13 -3.48
CA ALA A 70 -10.16 -9.42 -3.80
C ALA A 70 -9.66 -9.96 -5.14
N TRP A 71 -9.58 -9.11 -6.17
CA TRP A 71 -9.06 -9.48 -7.49
C TRP A 71 -7.56 -9.81 -7.45
N ASP A 72 -6.74 -9.01 -6.76
CA ASP A 72 -5.29 -9.24 -6.61
C ASP A 72 -5.02 -10.53 -5.84
N ARG A 73 -5.81 -10.83 -4.80
CA ARG A 73 -5.78 -12.11 -4.08
C ARG A 73 -6.11 -13.31 -4.97
N GLN A 74 -7.04 -13.17 -5.90
CA GLN A 74 -7.37 -14.25 -6.85
C GLN A 74 -6.26 -14.42 -7.89
N ARG A 75 -5.62 -13.32 -8.29
CA ARG A 75 -4.56 -13.32 -9.30
C ARG A 75 -3.22 -13.80 -8.75
N ARG A 76 -2.90 -13.52 -7.49
CA ARG A 76 -1.64 -13.92 -6.84
C ARG A 76 -1.82 -15.26 -6.13
N ALA A 77 -0.94 -16.22 -6.44
CA ALA A 77 -0.95 -17.54 -5.80
C ALA A 77 -0.63 -17.49 -4.30
N VAL A 78 0.05 -16.43 -3.83
CA VAL A 78 0.46 -16.26 -2.44
C VAL A 78 0.17 -14.82 -2.01
N TYR A 79 -0.58 -14.67 -0.92
CA TYR A 79 -0.85 -13.38 -0.29
C TYR A 79 -0.20 -13.35 1.10
N PRO A 80 0.29 -12.20 1.59
CA PRO A 80 0.91 -12.11 2.90
C PRO A 80 0.01 -12.67 4.00
N SER A 81 0.49 -13.70 4.69
CA SER A 81 -0.22 -14.36 5.79
C SER A 81 0.77 -14.71 6.90
N GLY A 82 0.32 -14.67 8.15
CA GLY A 82 1.17 -14.92 9.32
C GLY A 82 1.91 -13.68 9.83
N PRO A 83 2.89 -13.85 10.73
CA PRO A 83 3.60 -12.75 11.36
C PRO A 83 4.47 -12.00 10.34
N MET A 84 4.40 -10.66 10.37
CA MET A 84 5.21 -9.81 9.50
C MET A 84 6.66 -9.72 10.02
N PRO A 85 7.69 -9.93 9.17
CA PRO A 85 9.09 -9.69 9.52
C PRO A 85 9.32 -8.28 10.08
N PRO A 86 10.13 -8.12 11.15
CA PRO A 86 10.31 -6.83 11.81
C PRO A 86 10.93 -5.77 10.89
N GLU A 87 11.72 -6.15 9.89
CA GLU A 87 12.28 -5.26 8.87
C GLU A 87 11.19 -4.53 8.07
N LEU A 88 10.07 -5.22 7.77
CA LEU A 88 8.97 -4.64 7.00
C LEU A 88 8.12 -3.65 7.82
N ARG A 89 8.32 -3.58 9.15
CA ARG A 89 7.63 -2.58 10.00
C ARG A 89 8.00 -1.16 9.58
N ARG A 90 9.24 -0.92 9.13
CA ARG A 90 9.68 0.39 8.64
C ARG A 90 8.89 0.79 7.39
N SER A 91 8.80 -0.11 6.41
CA SER A 91 7.98 0.09 5.21
C SER A 91 6.51 0.34 5.54
N THR A 92 5.97 -0.39 6.51
CA THR A 92 4.57 -0.22 6.96
C THR A 92 4.35 1.16 7.60
N TRP A 93 5.26 1.60 8.46
CA TRP A 93 5.18 2.95 9.03
C TRP A 93 5.38 4.04 7.99
N ALA A 94 6.24 3.81 6.99
CA ALA A 94 6.39 4.73 5.86
C ALA A 94 5.08 4.87 5.07
N LEU A 95 4.36 3.76 4.82
CA LEU A 95 3.04 3.80 4.19
C LEU A 95 2.04 4.64 4.98
N VAL A 96 1.97 4.44 6.30
CA VAL A 96 1.08 5.21 7.19
C VAL A 96 1.45 6.70 7.16
N ALA A 97 2.73 7.02 7.29
CA ALA A 97 3.22 8.39 7.27
C ALA A 97 2.94 9.08 5.93
N LEU A 98 3.17 8.40 4.81
CA LEU A 98 2.88 8.92 3.46
C LEU A 98 1.37 9.13 3.27
N SER A 99 0.53 8.22 3.76
CA SER A 99 -0.92 8.36 3.68
C SER A 99 -1.42 9.59 4.45
N ILE A 100 -0.87 9.81 5.66
CA ILE A 100 -1.15 11.01 6.46
C ILE A 100 -0.68 12.27 5.73
N ALA A 101 0.53 12.26 5.16
CA ALA A 101 1.07 13.39 4.40
C ALA A 101 0.20 13.76 3.20
N VAL A 102 -0.27 12.76 2.44
CA VAL A 102 -1.21 12.97 1.32
C VAL A 102 -2.53 13.57 1.80
N ALA A 103 -3.08 13.09 2.93
CA ALA A 103 -4.31 13.62 3.50
C ALA A 103 -4.16 15.08 3.95
N ILE A 104 -3.06 15.42 4.61
CA ILE A 104 -2.76 16.80 5.03
C ILE A 104 -2.57 17.71 3.81
N LEU A 105 -1.78 17.27 2.83
CA LEU A 105 -1.51 18.01 1.60
C LEU A 105 -2.81 18.30 0.84
N SER A 106 -3.60 17.27 0.55
CA SER A 106 -4.86 17.41 -0.20
C SER A 106 -5.86 18.31 0.51
N SER A 107 -6.00 18.18 1.83
CA SER A 107 -6.85 19.08 2.63
C SER A 107 -6.37 20.53 2.57
N SER A 108 -5.06 20.75 2.69
CA SER A 108 -4.47 22.10 2.63
C SER A 108 -4.68 22.75 1.27
N VAL A 109 -4.47 21.99 0.18
CA VAL A 109 -4.70 22.46 -1.19
C VAL A 109 -6.19 22.70 -1.44
N TYR A 110 -7.09 21.91 -0.85
CA TYR A 110 -8.54 22.11 -0.96
C TYR A 110 -8.97 23.46 -0.41
N PHE A 111 -8.53 23.81 0.79
CA PHE A 111 -8.88 25.10 1.40
C PHE A 111 -8.22 26.30 0.71
N ALA A 112 -7.07 26.10 0.06
CA ALA A 112 -6.36 27.18 -0.63
C ALA A 112 -6.80 27.40 -2.09
N ALA A 113 -7.10 26.33 -2.82
CA ALA A 113 -7.25 26.34 -4.28
C ALA A 113 -8.46 25.54 -4.79
N GLY A 114 -9.26 24.95 -3.91
CA GLY A 114 -10.50 24.25 -4.24
C GLY A 114 -10.33 22.79 -4.68
N ALA A 115 -11.46 22.17 -5.01
CA ALA A 115 -11.58 20.72 -5.23
C ALA A 115 -10.70 20.19 -6.37
N TRP A 116 -10.62 20.89 -7.50
CA TRP A 116 -9.85 20.44 -8.67
C TRP A 116 -8.34 20.41 -8.39
N ALA A 117 -7.81 21.47 -7.77
CA ALA A 117 -6.41 21.51 -7.38
C ALA A 117 -6.08 20.45 -6.33
N ALA A 118 -6.96 20.26 -5.35
CA ALA A 118 -6.80 19.23 -4.33
C ALA A 118 -6.81 17.80 -4.91
N ALA A 119 -7.67 17.54 -5.89
CA ALA A 119 -7.75 16.25 -6.56
C ALA A 119 -6.48 15.94 -7.36
N LEU A 120 -5.95 16.92 -8.09
CA LEU A 120 -4.68 16.78 -8.80
C LEU A 120 -3.53 16.52 -7.82
N ALA A 121 -3.45 17.30 -6.74
CA ALA A 121 -2.44 17.13 -5.69
C ALA A 121 -2.54 15.75 -5.03
N ALA A 122 -3.75 15.31 -4.66
CA ALA A 122 -3.99 13.99 -4.09
C ALA A 122 -3.57 12.88 -5.06
N GLY A 123 -3.97 12.98 -6.33
CA GLY A 123 -3.63 11.94 -7.32
C GLY A 123 -2.13 11.81 -7.56
N ILE A 124 -1.42 12.92 -7.74
CA ILE A 124 0.03 12.92 -7.92
C ILE A 124 0.74 12.42 -6.66
N ALA A 125 0.33 12.92 -5.48
CA ALA A 125 0.97 12.55 -4.23
C ALA A 125 0.72 11.08 -3.85
N THR A 126 -0.48 10.55 -4.11
CA THR A 126 -0.77 9.12 -3.93
C THR A 126 0.04 8.26 -4.89
N ALA A 127 0.13 8.63 -6.17
CA ALA A 127 0.95 7.88 -7.13
C ALA A 127 2.42 7.84 -6.68
N GLY A 128 2.98 8.99 -6.29
CA GLY A 128 4.34 9.08 -5.76
C GLY A 128 4.53 8.30 -4.46
N ALA A 129 3.55 8.32 -3.56
CA ALA A 129 3.58 7.56 -2.31
C ALA A 129 3.59 6.05 -2.54
N VAL A 130 2.78 5.55 -3.49
CA VAL A 130 2.75 4.13 -3.86
C VAL A 130 4.08 3.69 -4.46
N GLU A 131 4.65 4.47 -5.38
CA GLU A 131 5.95 4.19 -5.99
C GLU A 131 7.08 4.17 -4.94
N LEU A 132 7.11 5.18 -4.06
CA LEU A 132 8.09 5.29 -2.99
C LEU A 132 7.95 4.13 -2.00
N TYR A 133 6.73 3.80 -1.59
CA TYR A 133 6.45 2.64 -0.75
C TYR A 133 6.95 1.35 -1.41
N GLY A 134 6.67 1.15 -2.70
CA GLY A 134 7.14 -0.01 -3.45
C GLY A 134 8.67 -0.14 -3.46
N CYS A 135 9.37 0.98 -3.67
CA CYS A 135 10.83 1.04 -3.60
C CYS A 135 11.37 0.65 -2.20
N VAL A 136 10.80 1.24 -1.13
CA VAL A 136 11.22 0.98 0.24
C VAL A 136 10.92 -0.47 0.65
N TYR A 137 9.75 -0.98 0.28
CA TYR A 137 9.35 -2.36 0.54
C TYR A 137 10.25 -3.36 -0.19
N ALA A 138 10.58 -3.12 -1.46
CA ALA A 138 11.49 -3.96 -2.22
C ALA A 138 12.90 -4.01 -1.58
N ALA A 139 13.40 -2.87 -1.11
CA ALA A 139 14.67 -2.80 -0.40
C ALA A 139 14.65 -3.54 0.95
N ASP A 140 13.55 -3.43 1.71
CA ASP A 140 13.40 -4.16 2.97
C ASP A 140 13.21 -5.66 2.76
N ALA A 141 12.48 -6.08 1.72
CA ALA A 141 12.35 -7.48 1.33
C ALA A 141 13.70 -8.10 0.94
N GLU A 142 14.55 -7.36 0.22
CA GLU A 142 15.89 -7.82 -0.13
C GLU A 142 16.79 -7.98 1.10
N ARG A 143 16.66 -7.10 2.11
CA ARG A 143 17.37 -7.25 3.39
C ARG A 143 16.96 -8.53 4.11
N VAL A 144 15.66 -8.84 4.13
CA VAL A 144 15.16 -10.09 4.73
C VAL A 144 15.67 -11.31 3.96
N ARG A 145 15.69 -11.27 2.61
CA ARG A 145 16.26 -12.36 1.79
C ARG A 145 17.73 -12.62 2.13
N ARG A 146 18.55 -11.57 2.28
CA ARG A 146 19.97 -11.71 2.64
C ARG A 146 20.19 -12.25 4.04
N ARG A 147 19.35 -11.86 5.01
CA ARG A 147 19.41 -12.39 6.38
C ARG A 147 19.05 -13.87 6.45
N LEU A 148 18.10 -14.28 5.59
CA LEU A 148 17.58 -15.63 5.56
C LEU A 148 18.33 -16.56 4.60
N ALA A 149 19.17 -16.07 3.69
CA ALA A 149 20.02 -16.92 2.84
C ALA A 149 21.03 -17.70 3.70
#